data_AF-A0A3B8Y394-F1
#
_entry.id   AF-A0A3B8Y394-F1
#
_cell.length_a   1.000
_cell.length_b   1.000
_cell.length_c   1.000
_cell.angle_alpha   90.00
_cell.angle_beta   90.00
_cell.angle_gamma   90.00
#
_symmetry.space_group_name_H-M   'P 1'
#
loop_
_entity.id
_entity.type
_entity.pdbx_description
1 polymer ?
#
loop_
_entity_poly.entity_id
_entity_poly.type
_entity_poly.pdbx_seq_one_letter_code
_entity_poly.pdbx_strand_id
1 'polypeptide(L)'
;EHGDSEFPVWSSAHIGGTQLIPQNWETLSMTEQQELNSIFDQVKNAAYDIIKLKGYTSYAIGLTVTDIVKAILRSQERILTVSTLINGVYGINDVCLSLPTVINERGAIKTVNLSLNENEKSQLLNSAKVLREVFDQLDL
;
A
#
# COMPACT_ATOMS: atom_id res chain seq x y z
N GLU A 1 -2.69 -4.54 3.55
CA GLU A 1 -2.78 -5.81 2.80
C GLU A 1 -2.45 -5.51 1.34
N HIS A 2 -1.98 -6.50 0.58
CA HIS A 2 -2.13 -6.46 -0.88
C HIS A 2 -3.37 -7.30 -1.21
N GLY A 3 -4.53 -6.66 -1.37
CA GLY A 3 -5.82 -7.36 -1.36
C GLY A 3 -6.98 -6.47 -0.91
N ASP A 4 -8.07 -7.08 -0.45
CA ASP A 4 -9.36 -6.40 -0.32
C ASP A 4 -9.43 -5.34 0.79
N SER A 5 -8.58 -5.39 1.81
CA SER A 5 -8.47 -4.36 2.83
C SER A 5 -7.40 -3.31 2.54
N GLU A 6 -6.84 -3.27 1.32
CA GLU A 6 -6.00 -2.15 0.91
C GLU A 6 -6.78 -0.84 0.87
N PHE A 7 -6.07 0.29 1.02
CA PHE A 7 -6.67 1.61 1.09
C PHE A 7 -5.73 2.67 0.48
N PRO A 8 -6.27 3.76 -0.08
CA PRO A 8 -5.45 4.85 -0.59
C PRO A 8 -5.07 5.82 0.53
N VAL A 9 -3.85 6.36 0.47
CA VAL A 9 -3.38 7.43 1.37
C VAL A 9 -3.45 8.77 0.63
N TRP A 10 -4.67 9.27 0.42
CA TRP A 10 -4.90 10.49 -0.33
C TRP A 10 -4.34 11.74 0.36
N SER A 11 -4.32 11.77 1.69
CA SER A 11 -3.79 12.89 2.49
C SER A 11 -2.33 13.21 2.21
N SER A 12 -1.57 12.22 1.74
CA SER A 12 -0.14 12.30 1.43
C SER A 12 0.15 12.25 -0.08
N ALA A 13 -0.87 12.27 -0.94
CA ALA A 13 -0.68 12.27 -2.39
C ALA A 13 -0.24 13.65 -2.88
N HIS A 14 0.78 13.71 -3.73
CA HIS A 14 1.34 14.96 -4.27
C HIS A 14 1.64 14.86 -5.77
N ILE A 15 1.51 16.00 -6.47
CA ILE A 15 1.95 16.18 -7.86
C ILE A 15 2.86 17.40 -7.90
N GLY A 16 4.12 17.21 -8.32
CA GLY A 16 5.09 18.32 -8.42
C GLY A 16 5.38 19.03 -7.09
N GLY A 17 5.19 18.34 -5.95
CA GLY A 17 5.32 18.91 -4.60
C GLY A 17 4.05 19.57 -4.04
N THR A 18 3.00 19.70 -4.84
CA THR A 18 1.69 20.20 -4.41
C THR A 18 0.81 19.04 -3.97
N GLN A 19 0.12 19.17 -2.84
CA GLN A 19 -0.86 18.18 -2.40
C GLN A 19 -1.97 18.02 -3.43
N LEU A 20 -2.28 16.76 -3.78
CA LEU A 20 -3.37 16.43 -4.69
C LEU A 20 -4.72 16.88 -4.10
N ILE A 21 -4.89 16.69 -2.78
CA ILE A 21 -6.02 17.20 -2.00
C ILE A 21 -5.44 18.22 -1.01
N PRO A 22 -5.50 19.53 -1.30
CA PRO A 22 -4.80 20.56 -0.53
C PRO A 22 -5.43 20.88 0.84
N GLN A 23 -6.64 20.39 1.10
CA GLN A 23 -7.33 20.55 2.38
C GLN A 23 -7.74 19.17 2.90
N ASN A 24 -9.04 18.89 2.95
CA ASN A 24 -9.57 17.61 3.39
C ASN A 24 -10.47 17.01 2.31
N TRP A 25 -10.73 15.71 2.40
CA TRP A 25 -11.57 14.98 1.46
C TRP A 25 -12.95 15.62 1.29
N GLU A 26 -13.56 16.10 2.37
CA GLU A 26 -14.89 16.70 2.41
C GLU A 26 -14.99 18.03 1.67
N THR A 27 -13.85 18.65 1.35
CA THR A 27 -13.78 19.93 0.62
C THR A 27 -13.83 19.74 -0.89
N LEU A 28 -13.57 18.52 -1.37
CA LEU A 28 -13.69 18.17 -2.78
C LEU A 28 -15.14 18.21 -3.23
N SER A 29 -15.37 18.61 -4.48
CA SER A 29 -16.69 18.47 -5.10
C SER A 29 -17.10 17.00 -5.18
N MET A 30 -18.40 16.75 -5.29
CA MET A 30 -18.92 15.38 -5.44
C MET A 30 -18.33 14.66 -6.65
N THR A 31 -18.09 15.38 -7.74
CA THR A 31 -17.48 14.82 -8.96
C THR A 31 -16.03 14.39 -8.71
N GLU A 32 -15.22 15.22 -8.06
CA GLU A 32 -13.83 14.87 -7.72
C GLU A 32 -13.75 13.67 -6.79
N GLN A 33 -14.62 13.60 -5.76
CA GLN A 33 -14.68 12.45 -4.87
C GLN A 33 -15.06 11.16 -5.61
N GLN A 34 -16.04 11.24 -6.52
CA GLN A 34 -16.46 10.10 -7.35
C GLN A 34 -15.34 9.63 -8.29
N GLU A 35 -14.58 10.56 -8.89
CA GLU A 35 -13.45 10.24 -9.75
C GLU A 35 -12.33 9.55 -8.97
N LEU A 36 -11.93 10.09 -7.81
CA LEU A 36 -10.89 9.50 -6.97
C LEU A 36 -11.29 8.12 -6.42
N ASN A 37 -12.55 7.96 -6.01
CA ASN A 37 -13.09 6.66 -5.61
C ASN A 37 -13.06 5.66 -6.77
N SER A 38 -13.48 6.07 -7.97
CA SER A 38 -13.44 5.23 -9.17
C SER A 38 -12.02 4.80 -9.53
N ILE A 39 -11.03 5.70 -9.38
CA ILE A 39 -9.61 5.36 -9.59
C ILE A 39 -9.17 4.30 -8.57
N PHE A 40 -9.50 4.48 -7.29
CA PHE A 40 -9.16 3.50 -6.27
C PHE A 40 -9.83 2.15 -6.52
N ASP A 41 -11.12 2.13 -6.86
CA ASP A 41 -11.86 0.91 -7.20
C ASP A 41 -11.24 0.17 -8.38
N GLN A 42 -10.77 0.90 -9.40
CA GLN A 42 -10.04 0.31 -10.53
C GLN A 42 -8.73 -0.33 -10.08
N VAL A 43 -7.96 0.32 -9.19
CA VAL A 43 -6.70 -0.24 -8.66
C VAL A 43 -6.99 -1.52 -7.87
N LYS A 44 -7.94 -1.46 -6.94
CA LYS A 44 -8.31 -2.59 -6.08
C LYS A 44 -8.79 -3.80 -6.89
N ASN A 45 -9.58 -3.55 -7.93
CA ASN A 45 -10.20 -4.62 -8.72
C ASN A 45 -9.38 -5.07 -9.94
N ALA A 46 -8.25 -4.41 -10.23
CA ALA A 46 -7.45 -4.70 -11.44
C ALA A 46 -7.05 -6.17 -11.56
N ALA A 47 -6.70 -6.83 -10.45
CA ALA A 47 -6.34 -8.24 -10.47
C ALA A 47 -7.51 -9.13 -10.90
N TYR A 48 -8.71 -8.89 -10.39
CA TYR A 48 -9.92 -9.63 -10.75
C TYR A 48 -10.27 -9.45 -12.22
N ASP A 49 -10.19 -8.23 -12.74
CA ASP A 49 -10.46 -7.94 -14.15
C ASP A 49 -9.48 -8.65 -15.07
N ILE A 50 -8.18 -8.62 -14.75
CA ILE A 50 -7.14 -9.32 -15.53
C ILE A 50 -7.37 -10.83 -15.48
N ILE A 51 -7.66 -11.40 -14.31
CA ILE A 51 -7.91 -12.84 -14.16
C ILE A 51 -9.14 -13.24 -14.97
N LYS A 52 -10.21 -12.45 -14.94
CA LYS A 52 -11.43 -12.72 -15.72
C LYS A 52 -11.17 -12.75 -17.23
N LEU A 53 -10.28 -11.87 -17.73
CA LEU A 53 -10.01 -11.73 -19.16
C LEU A 53 -8.89 -12.64 -19.68
N LYS A 54 -7.83 -12.84 -18.89
CA LYS A 54 -6.59 -13.53 -19.27
C LYS A 54 -6.36 -14.85 -18.52
N GLY A 55 -7.07 -15.07 -17.41
CA GLY A 55 -6.96 -16.25 -16.54
C GLY A 55 -5.93 -16.11 -15.40
N TYR A 56 -5.00 -15.16 -15.49
CA TYR A 56 -3.94 -14.96 -14.48
C TYR A 56 -3.26 -13.59 -14.63
N THR A 57 -2.63 -13.11 -13.55
CA THR A 57 -1.73 -11.95 -13.56
C THR A 57 -0.28 -12.43 -13.71
N SER A 58 0.58 -11.68 -14.42
CA SER A 58 1.99 -12.10 -14.58
C SER A 58 2.94 -10.94 -14.89
N TYR A 59 2.59 -10.08 -15.84
CA TYR A 59 3.51 -9.05 -16.33
C TYR A 59 3.77 -7.95 -15.31
N ALA A 60 2.72 -7.37 -14.72
CA ALA A 60 2.87 -6.30 -13.74
C ALA A 60 3.67 -6.74 -12.51
N ILE A 61 3.34 -7.91 -11.94
CA ILE A 61 4.09 -8.46 -10.81
C ILE A 61 5.54 -8.79 -11.17
N GLY A 62 5.81 -9.30 -12.39
CA GLY A 62 7.17 -9.54 -12.87
C GLY A 62 8.01 -8.26 -12.95
N LEU A 63 7.41 -7.15 -13.39
CA LEU A 63 8.05 -5.83 -13.39
C LEU A 63 8.28 -5.32 -11.95
N THR A 64 7.29 -5.43 -11.08
CA THR A 64 7.41 -5.02 -9.66
C THR A 64 8.53 -5.78 -8.94
N VAL A 65 8.61 -7.10 -9.12
CA VAL A 65 9.69 -7.93 -8.55
C VAL A 65 11.05 -7.52 -9.13
N THR A 66 11.12 -7.29 -10.43
CA THR A 66 12.35 -6.81 -11.08
C THR A 66 12.83 -5.49 -10.48
N ASP A 67 11.91 -4.58 -10.18
CA ASP A 67 12.20 -3.29 -9.56
C ASP A 67 12.72 -3.40 -8.13
N ILE A 68 12.14 -4.31 -7.32
CA ILE A 68 12.64 -4.62 -5.97
C ILE A 68 14.05 -5.22 -6.06
N VAL A 69 14.25 -6.21 -6.94
CA VAL A 69 15.56 -6.86 -7.12
C VAL A 69 16.62 -5.87 -7.58
N LYS A 70 16.29 -4.95 -8.50
CA LYS A 70 17.21 -3.88 -8.91
C LYS A 70 17.59 -2.96 -7.75
N ALA A 71 16.62 -2.58 -6.91
CA ALA A 71 16.89 -1.74 -5.73
C ALA A 71 17.88 -2.41 -4.78
N ILE A 72 17.75 -3.73 -4.57
CA ILE A 72 18.66 -4.53 -3.74
C ILE A 72 20.04 -4.66 -4.40
N LEU A 73 20.10 -5.19 -5.62
CA LEU A 73 21.38 -5.48 -6.30
C LEU A 73 22.22 -4.25 -6.59
N ARG A 74 21.59 -3.08 -6.71
CA ARG A 74 22.27 -1.81 -6.98
C ARG A 74 22.36 -0.90 -5.75
N SER A 75 22.00 -1.37 -4.55
CA SER A 75 22.10 -0.59 -3.31
C SER A 75 21.45 0.81 -3.44
N GLN A 76 20.25 0.88 -4.02
CA GLN A 76 19.67 2.16 -4.46
C GLN A 76 19.08 3.01 -3.33
N GLU A 77 18.93 2.46 -2.12
CA GLU A 77 18.18 3.07 -1.01
C GLU A 77 16.79 3.59 -1.45
N ARG A 78 16.13 2.82 -2.32
CA ARG A 78 14.84 3.21 -2.92
C ARG A 78 13.72 3.01 -1.91
N ILE A 79 12.83 3.99 -1.78
CA ILE A 79 11.58 3.82 -1.02
C ILE A 79 10.57 3.07 -1.90
N LEU A 80 10.15 1.90 -1.46
CA LEU A 80 9.14 1.06 -2.11
C LEU A 80 8.09 0.64 -1.08
N THR A 81 6.83 0.53 -1.51
CA THR A 81 5.76 -0.01 -0.66
C THR A 81 5.79 -1.53 -0.73
N VAL A 82 6.43 -2.16 0.26
CA VAL A 82 6.61 -3.62 0.34
C VAL A 82 6.17 -4.16 1.70
N SER A 83 5.77 -5.43 1.73
CA SER A 83 5.38 -6.09 2.98
C SER A 83 6.61 -6.37 3.85
N THR A 84 6.54 -5.95 5.12
CA THR A 84 7.57 -6.19 6.14
C THR A 84 6.90 -6.48 7.47
N LEU A 85 7.61 -7.13 8.40
CA LEU A 85 7.14 -7.32 9.76
C LEU A 85 7.07 -5.96 10.48
N ILE A 86 5.87 -5.56 10.86
CA ILE A 86 5.62 -4.30 11.56
C ILE A 86 5.58 -4.54 13.06
N ASN A 87 6.49 -3.86 13.78
CA ASN A 87 6.58 -3.87 15.23
C ASN A 87 6.69 -2.44 15.78
N GLY A 88 5.61 -1.98 16.42
CA GLY A 88 5.50 -0.70 17.13
C GLY A 88 5.00 0.48 16.28
N VAL A 89 4.92 0.34 14.95
CA VAL A 89 4.52 1.43 14.05
C VAL A 89 2.99 1.55 14.03
N TYR A 90 2.46 2.75 14.29
CA TYR A 90 1.03 3.02 14.47
C TYR A 90 0.32 2.15 15.54
N GLY A 91 1.07 1.58 16.48
CA GLY A 91 0.53 0.64 17.48
C GLY A 91 0.29 -0.78 16.94
N ILE A 92 0.76 -1.09 15.74
CA ILE A 92 0.68 -2.43 15.13
C ILE A 92 1.93 -3.23 15.53
N ASN A 93 1.73 -4.47 15.95
CA ASN A 93 2.80 -5.41 16.31
C ASN A 93 2.53 -6.79 15.72
N ASP A 94 3.58 -7.50 15.36
CA ASP A 94 3.57 -8.88 14.89
C ASP A 94 2.62 -9.13 13.71
N VAL A 95 2.62 -8.20 12.74
CA VAL A 95 1.85 -8.32 11.48
C VAL A 95 2.75 -7.93 10.30
N CYS A 96 2.77 -8.77 9.26
CA CYS A 96 3.41 -8.44 7.99
C CYS A 96 2.44 -7.69 7.08
N LEU A 97 2.70 -6.43 6.80
CA LEU A 97 1.90 -5.62 5.87
C LEU A 97 2.75 -4.61 5.12
N SER A 98 2.19 -4.04 4.05
CA SER A 98 2.91 -3.10 3.18
C SER A 98 2.90 -1.68 3.74
N LEU A 99 4.10 -1.13 3.95
CA LEU A 99 4.34 0.29 4.21
C LEU A 99 5.53 0.77 3.35
N PRO A 100 5.65 2.08 3.07
CA PRO A 100 6.81 2.61 2.39
C PRO A 100 8.07 2.28 3.17
N THR A 101 9.02 1.62 2.53
CA THR A 101 10.20 1.06 3.18
C THR A 101 11.42 1.33 2.31
N VAL A 102 12.51 1.77 2.92
CA VAL A 102 13.80 1.93 2.25
C VAL A 102 14.38 0.54 1.98
N ILE A 103 14.71 0.29 0.71
CA ILE A 103 15.27 -0.97 0.21
C ILE A 103 16.68 -0.73 -0.31
N ASN A 104 17.62 -1.54 0.16
CA ASN A 104 19.01 -1.58 -0.33
C ASN A 104 19.53 -3.03 -0.39
N GLU A 105 20.84 -3.22 -0.56
CA GLU A 105 21.53 -4.53 -0.60
C GLU A 105 21.29 -5.41 0.63
N ARG A 106 20.90 -4.84 1.76
CA ARG A 106 20.50 -5.56 2.99
C ARG A 106 19.00 -5.88 3.04
N GLY A 107 18.26 -5.60 1.97
CA GLY A 107 16.82 -5.79 1.88
C GLY A 107 16.06 -4.58 2.44
N ALA A 108 15.00 -4.85 3.21
CA ALA A 108 14.18 -3.82 3.86
C ALA A 108 14.86 -3.30 5.13
N ILE A 109 15.35 -2.06 5.10
CA ILE A 109 16.18 -1.51 6.19
C ILE A 109 15.42 -0.57 7.13
N LYS A 110 14.40 0.14 6.63
CA LYS A 110 13.68 1.14 7.42
C LYS A 110 12.31 1.43 6.85
N THR A 111 11.27 1.22 7.64
CA THR A 111 9.92 1.71 7.34
C THR A 111 9.86 3.22 7.51
N VAL A 112 9.24 3.89 6.55
CA VAL A 112 8.99 5.33 6.56
C VAL A 112 7.58 5.58 7.07
N ASN A 113 7.47 6.39 8.12
CA ASN A 113 6.18 6.76 8.67
C ASN A 113 5.53 7.80 7.75
N LEU A 114 4.31 7.48 7.30
CA LEU A 114 3.41 8.41 6.64
C LEU A 114 2.62 9.23 7.67
N SER A 115 2.31 10.46 7.32
CA SER A 115 1.29 11.25 8.01
C SER A 115 -0.08 10.76 7.52
N LEU A 116 -0.77 9.99 8.35
CA LEU A 116 -2.11 9.48 8.05
C LEU A 116 -3.15 10.33 8.76
N ASN A 117 -4.26 10.61 8.09
CA ASN A 117 -5.44 11.14 8.78
C ASN A 117 -6.15 10.02 9.59
N GLU A 118 -7.11 10.39 10.43
CA GLU A 118 -7.79 9.42 11.31
C GLU A 118 -8.50 8.30 10.53
N ASN A 119 -9.09 8.61 9.38
CA ASN A 119 -9.75 7.62 8.53
C ASN A 119 -8.75 6.62 7.92
N GLU A 120 -7.64 7.09 7.36
CA GLU A 120 -6.56 6.27 6.81
C GLU A 120 -5.89 5.42 7.90
N LYS A 121 -5.69 5.99 9.09
CA LYS A 121 -5.17 5.26 10.25
C LYS A 121 -6.13 4.14 10.67
N SER A 122 -7.44 4.41 10.72
CA SER A 122 -8.45 3.39 11.00
C SER A 122 -8.43 2.27 9.96
N GLN A 123 -8.31 2.62 8.66
CA GLN A 123 -8.20 1.63 7.58
C GLN A 123 -6.92 0.79 7.68
N LEU A 124 -5.78 1.40 8.04
CA LEU A 124 -4.54 0.68 8.29
C LEU A 124 -4.70 -0.34 9.43
N LEU A 125 -5.28 0.09 10.55
CA LEU A 125 -5.52 -0.79 11.70
C LEU A 125 -6.49 -1.93 11.35
N ASN A 126 -7.53 -1.64 10.56
CA ASN A 126 -8.43 -2.67 10.05
C ASN A 126 -7.70 -3.68 9.16
N SER A 127 -6.87 -3.21 8.23
CA SER A 127 -6.08 -4.09 7.35
C SER A 127 -5.09 -4.95 8.13
N ALA A 128 -4.44 -4.38 9.15
CA ALA A 128 -3.57 -5.12 10.05
C ALA A 128 -4.32 -6.21 10.83
N LYS A 129 -5.54 -5.89 11.31
CA LYS A 129 -6.41 -6.84 12.00
C LYS A 129 -6.82 -8.00 11.09
N VAL A 130 -7.26 -7.72 9.86
CA VAL A 130 -7.63 -8.77 8.88
C VAL A 130 -6.47 -9.74 8.65
N LEU A 131 -5.27 -9.20 8.45
CA LEU A 131 -4.06 -10.03 8.28
C LEU A 131 -3.71 -10.84 9.53
N ARG A 132 -3.89 -10.25 10.71
CA ARG A 132 -3.64 -10.95 11.98
C ARG A 132 -4.62 -12.10 12.19
N GLU A 133 -5.90 -11.89 11.93
CA GLU A 133 -6.94 -12.93 12.04
C GLU A 133 -6.65 -14.10 11.09
N VAL A 134 -6.17 -13.83 9.87
CA VAL A 134 -5.74 -14.89 8.94
C VAL A 134 -4.51 -15.63 9.47
N PHE A 135 -3.53 -14.90 10.01
CA PHE A 135 -2.32 -15.50 10.57
C PHE A 135 -2.62 -16.40 11.78
N ASP A 136 -3.52 -15.97 12.68
CA ASP A 136 -3.90 -16.73 13.88
C ASP A 136 -4.69 -18.02 13.55
N GLN A 137 -5.22 -18.15 12.32
CA GLN A 137 -5.87 -19.37 11.84
C GLN A 137 -4.88 -20.39 11.26
N LEU A 138 -3.62 -19.99 11.05
CA LEU A 138 -2.58 -20.90 10.57
C LEU A 138 -2.06 -21.73 11.74
N ASP A 139 -2.12 -23.05 11.62
CA ASP A 139 -1.60 -24.00 12.61
C ASP A 139 -0.09 -24.18 12.38
N LEU A 140 0.70 -23.16 12.72
CA LEU A 140 2.15 -23.05 12.52
C LEU A 140 2.92 -22.94 13.84
#